data_AF-A0A380DS14-F1
#
_entry.id   AF-A0A380DS14-F1
#
_cell.length_a   1.000
_cell.length_b   1.000
_cell.length_c   1.000
_cell.angle_alpha   90.00
_cell.angle_beta   90.00
_cell.angle_gamma   90.00
#
_symmetry.space_group_name_H-M   'P 1'
#
loop_
_entity.id
_entity.type
_entity.pdbx_description
1 polymer ?
#
loop_
_entity_poly.entity_id
_entity_poly.type
_entity_poly.pdbx_seq_one_letter_code
_entity_poly.pdbx_strand_id
1 'polypeptide(L)'
;MNDKIIENAKNVGFVPNTVAQISQWHVIEDLVTNELGISILPTSISEQLNGDVKLLRIEDAHVHWELGVVWKKDKQLSHATTKWIEFFERSFRLTY
;
A
#
# COMPACT_ATOMS: atom_id res chain seq x y z
N MET A 1 4.34 2.09 2.04
CA MET A 1 3.60 0.81 1.95
C MET A 1 4.36 -0.29 2.67
N ASN A 2 5.58 -0.60 2.22
CA ASN A 2 6.46 -1.56 2.88
C ASN A 2 6.63 -1.27 4.37
N ASP A 3 6.84 0.00 4.75
CA ASP A 3 7.00 0.37 6.15
C ASP A 3 5.81 -0.05 7.03
N LYS A 4 4.57 0.08 6.53
CA LYS A 4 3.37 -0.33 7.25
C LYS A 4 3.23 -1.85 7.37
N ILE A 5 3.66 -2.59 6.35
CA ILE A 5 3.69 -4.06 6.41
C ILE A 5 4.67 -4.51 7.50
N ILE A 6 5.86 -3.91 7.53
CA ILE A 6 6.87 -4.21 8.54
C ILE A 6 6.43 -3.77 9.94
N GLU A 7 5.79 -2.61 10.07
CA GLU A 7 5.26 -2.11 11.33
C GLU A 7 4.14 -3.01 11.88
N ASN A 8 3.17 -3.39 11.05
CA ASN A 8 2.10 -4.30 11.47
C ASN A 8 2.63 -5.69 11.84
N ALA A 9 3.60 -6.21 11.09
CA ALA A 9 4.28 -7.45 11.46
C ALA A 9 4.94 -7.33 12.85
N LYS A 10 5.67 -6.24 13.09
CA LYS A 10 6.31 -5.98 14.39
C LYS A 10 5.30 -5.87 15.53
N ASN A 11 4.16 -5.23 15.30
CA ASN A 11 3.10 -5.05 16.30
C ASN A 11 2.51 -6.38 16.77
N VAL A 12 2.52 -7.42 15.93
CA VAL A 12 2.09 -8.78 16.30
C VAL A 12 3.24 -9.68 16.77
N GLY A 13 4.43 -9.12 17.01
CA GLY A 13 5.61 -9.85 17.50
C GLY A 13 6.38 -10.61 16.42
N PHE A 14 6.14 -10.33 15.15
CA PHE A 14 6.82 -10.97 14.01
C PHE A 14 7.74 -9.97 13.28
N VAL A 15 9.00 -10.33 13.06
CA VAL A 15 9.90 -9.53 12.23
C VAL A 15 10.24 -10.35 10.98
N PRO A 16 9.73 -9.98 9.79
CA PRO A 16 10.02 -10.71 8.56
C PRO A 16 11.51 -10.65 8.24
N ASN A 17 12.11 -11.78 7.88
CA ASN A 17 13.45 -11.81 7.29
C ASN A 17 13.36 -11.42 5.81
N THR A 18 13.49 -10.13 5.51
CA THR A 18 13.37 -9.62 4.14
C THR A 18 14.63 -9.90 3.32
N VAL A 19 14.55 -10.86 2.40
CA VAL A 19 15.64 -11.20 1.47
C VAL A 19 15.75 -10.25 0.28
N ALA A 20 14.64 -9.65 -0.14
CA ALA A 20 14.58 -8.71 -1.26
C ALA A 20 13.38 -7.76 -1.13
N GLN A 21 13.51 -6.56 -1.68
CA GLN A 21 12.42 -5.59 -1.84
C GLN A 21 12.23 -5.28 -3.32
N ILE A 22 11.02 -5.52 -3.83
CA ILE A 22 10.70 -5.44 -5.26
C ILE A 22 9.46 -4.59 -5.44
N SER A 23 9.53 -3.61 -6.35
CA SER A 23 8.41 -2.68 -6.62
C SER A 23 7.55 -3.12 -7.82
N GLN A 24 8.09 -3.95 -8.70
CA GLN A 24 7.38 -4.43 -9.89
C GLN A 24 6.64 -5.72 -9.53
N TRP A 25 5.31 -5.68 -9.52
CA TRP A 25 4.50 -6.81 -9.06
C TRP A 25 4.66 -8.07 -9.92
N HIS A 26 4.87 -7.93 -11.24
CA HIS A 26 5.15 -9.06 -12.14
C HIS A 26 6.39 -9.86 -11.71
N VAL A 27 7.44 -9.19 -11.23
CA VAL A 27 8.66 -9.87 -10.75
C VAL A 27 8.37 -10.64 -9.46
N ILE A 28 7.48 -10.11 -8.60
CA ILE A 28 7.05 -10.81 -7.39
C ILE A 28 6.24 -12.07 -7.77
N GLU A 29 5.33 -11.93 -8.73
CA GLU A 29 4.55 -13.04 -9.27
C GLU A 29 5.45 -14.16 -9.81
N ASP A 30 6.44 -13.82 -10.63
CA ASP A 30 7.39 -14.78 -11.18
C ASP A 30 8.13 -15.53 -10.07
N LEU A 31 8.64 -14.83 -9.06
CA LEU A 31 9.38 -15.45 -7.96
C LEU A 31 8.51 -16.41 -7.15
N VAL A 32 7.27 -16.02 -6.84
CA VAL A 32 6.35 -16.86 -6.05
C VAL A 32 5.90 -18.08 -6.87
N THR A 33 5.60 -17.89 -8.15
CA THR A 33 5.16 -18.98 -9.06
C THR A 33 6.30 -19.98 -9.32
N ASN A 34 7.55 -19.54 -9.29
CA ASN A 34 8.72 -20.42 -9.40
C ASN A 34 9.18 -20.99 -8.04
N GLU A 35 8.35 -20.90 -7.00
CA GLU A 35 8.62 -21.44 -5.65
C GLU A 35 9.89 -20.87 -4.98
N LEU A 36 10.32 -19.67 -5.38
CA LEU A 36 11.53 -19.01 -4.88
C LEU A 36 11.28 -18.18 -3.60
N GLY A 37 10.06 -18.21 -3.06
CA GLY A 37 9.73 -17.58 -1.78
C GLY A 37 8.25 -17.25 -1.61
N ILE A 38 7.99 -16.42 -0.61
CA ILE A 38 6.67 -15.87 -0.28
C ILE A 38 6.71 -14.35 -0.25
N SER A 39 5.57 -13.69 -0.49
CA SER A 39 5.46 -12.24 -0.46
C SER A 39 4.23 -11.79 0.31
N ILE A 40 4.32 -10.64 0.97
CA ILE A 40 3.19 -9.95 1.58
C ILE A 40 2.83 -8.79 0.66
N LEU A 41 1.59 -8.78 0.17
CA LEU A 41 1.11 -7.82 -0.81
C LEU A 41 -0.20 -7.18 -0.34
N PRO A 42 -0.45 -5.90 -0.71
CA PRO A 42 -1.77 -5.32 -0.58
C PRO A 42 -2.79 -6.05 -1.46
N THR A 43 -4.06 -6.04 -1.03
CA THR A 43 -5.17 -6.65 -1.76
C THR A 43 -5.23 -6.19 -3.22
N SER A 44 -5.04 -4.90 -3.47
CA SER A 44 -5.08 -4.31 -4.82
C SER A 44 -4.03 -4.89 -5.78
N ILE A 45 -2.90 -5.39 -5.28
CA ILE A 45 -1.87 -6.05 -6.09
C ILE A 45 -2.19 -7.54 -6.20
N SER A 46 -2.66 -8.17 -5.12
CA SER A 46 -3.02 -9.60 -5.16
C SER A 46 -4.12 -9.92 -6.17
N GLU A 47 -5.02 -8.96 -6.43
CA GLU A 47 -6.07 -9.07 -7.46
C GLU A 47 -5.54 -8.98 -8.89
N GLN A 48 -4.31 -8.49 -9.08
CA GLN A 48 -3.67 -8.38 -10.40
C GLN A 48 -2.85 -9.63 -10.76
N LEU A 49 -2.60 -10.52 -9.79
CA LEU A 49 -1.87 -11.75 -9.99
C LEU A 49 -2.73 -12.75 -10.76
N ASN A 50 -2.17 -13.33 -11.82
CA ASN A 50 -2.79 -14.33 -12.70
C ASN A 50 -2.05 -15.69 -12.68
N GLY A 51 -0.90 -15.78 -12.00
CA GLY A 51 -0.14 -17.01 -11.84
C GLY A 51 -0.81 -18.04 -10.92
N ASP A 52 -0.32 -19.28 -10.94
CA ASP A 52 -0.76 -20.35 -10.05
C ASP A 52 -0.18 -20.15 -8.64
N VAL A 53 -0.77 -19.20 -7.91
CA VAL A 53 -0.35 -18.81 -6.57
C VAL A 53 -1.50 -18.93 -5.57
N LYS A 54 -1.20 -19.43 -4.38
CA LYS A 54 -2.16 -19.48 -3.29
C LYS A 54 -2.14 -18.18 -2.50
N LEU A 55 -3.25 -17.45 -2.52
CA LEU A 55 -3.43 -16.24 -1.71
C LEU A 55 -3.94 -16.61 -0.31
N LEU A 56 -3.23 -16.15 0.72
CA LEU A 56 -3.67 -16.22 2.11
C LEU A 56 -3.98 -14.81 2.60
N ARG A 57 -5.23 -14.59 3.03
CA ARG A 57 -5.63 -13.31 3.62
C ARG A 57 -5.08 -13.20 5.04
N ILE A 58 -4.51 -12.05 5.36
CA ILE A 58 -4.08 -11.71 6.71
C ILE A 58 -5.25 -10.97 7.36
N GLU A 59 -5.90 -11.65 8.32
CA GLU A 59 -6.95 -11.05 9.15
C GLU A 59 -6.35 -10.04 10.14
N ASP A 60 -7.15 -9.07 10.59
CA ASP A 60 -6.75 -8.02 11.55
C ASP A 60 -5.55 -7.14 11.13
N ALA A 61 -5.25 -7.09 9.83
CA ALA A 61 -4.27 -6.15 9.29
C ALA A 61 -4.83 -4.72 9.30
N HIS A 62 -4.68 -4.00 10.42
CA HIS A 62 -5.06 -2.60 10.53
C HIS A 62 -4.09 -1.69 9.76
N VAL A 63 -4.29 -1.54 8.46
CA VAL A 63 -3.52 -0.61 7.62
C VAL A 63 -4.30 0.70 7.48
N HIS A 64 -4.07 1.66 8.38
CA HIS A 64 -4.65 3.00 8.27
C HIS A 64 -3.81 3.85 7.32
N TRP A 65 -4.37 4.23 6.17
CA TRP A 65 -3.70 5.14 5.23
C TRP A 65 -4.04 6.59 5.54
N GLU A 66 -3.12 7.29 6.20
CA GLU A 66 -3.17 8.75 6.30
C GLU A 66 -2.74 9.36 4.97
N LEU A 67 -3.70 9.94 4.24
CA LEU A 67 -3.45 10.69 3.03
C LEU A 67 -3.50 12.18 3.35
N GLY A 68 -2.42 12.89 3.02
CA GLY A 68 -2.30 14.33 3.25
C GLY A 68 -1.93 15.07 1.98
N VAL A 69 -2.40 16.32 1.85
CA VAL A 69 -1.95 17.26 0.83
C VAL A 69 -0.99 18.24 1.49
N VAL A 70 0.19 18.46 0.90
CA VAL A 70 1.23 19.33 1.46
C VAL A 70 1.58 20.44 0.48
N TRP A 71 1.68 21.68 0.97
CA TRP A 71 2.14 22.84 0.21
C TRP A 71 3.03 23.76 1.05
N LYS A 72 3.79 24.63 0.37
CA LYS A 72 4.70 25.58 1.02
C LYS A 72 3.89 26.67 1.75
N LYS A 73 4.21 26.93 3.02
CA LYS A 73 3.44 27.85 3.89
C LYS A 73 3.37 29.30 3.37
N ASP A 74 4.39 29.75 2.64
CA ASP A 74 4.51 31.10 2.09
C ASP A 74 3.91 31.24 0.68
N LYS A 75 3.37 30.16 0.10
CA LYS A 75 2.74 30.20 -1.23
C LYS A 75 1.23 30.30 -1.08
N GLN A 76 0.64 31.39 -1.57
CA GLN A 76 -0.81 31.46 -1.71
C GLN A 76 -1.31 30.44 -2.73
N LEU A 77 -2.34 29.70 -2.35
CA LEU A 77 -3.00 28.75 -3.23
C LEU A 77 -3.88 29.51 -4.22
N SER A 78 -3.81 29.11 -5.50
CA SER A 78 -4.72 29.64 -6.51
C SER A 78 -6.16 29.19 -6.22
N HIS A 79 -7.14 29.91 -6.77
CA HIS A 79 -8.54 29.50 -6.68
C HIS A 79 -8.76 28.07 -7.20
N ALA A 80 -8.10 27.71 -8.31
CA ALA A 80 -8.16 26.36 -8.86
C ALA A 80 -7.58 25.30 -7.90
N THR A 81 -6.47 25.62 -7.21
CA THR A 81 -5.86 24.72 -6.23
C THR A 81 -6.77 24.51 -5.02
N THR A 82 -7.37 25.59 -4.48
CA THR A 82 -8.33 25.48 -3.38
C THR A 82 -9.54 24.64 -3.78
N LYS A 83 -10.09 24.85 -4.98
CA LYS A 83 -11.21 24.05 -5.49
C LYS A 83 -10.85 22.58 -5.68
N TRP A 84 -9.63 22.30 -6.12
CA TRP A 84 -9.13 20.93 -6.22
C TRP A 84 -8.98 20.27 -4.84
N ILE A 85 -8.48 20.99 -3.83
CA ILE A 85 -8.40 20.49 -2.44
C ILE A 85 -9.81 20.21 -1.90
N GLU A 86 -10.76 21.12 -2.07
CA GLU A 86 -12.16 20.91 -1.65
C GLU A 86 -12.77 19.66 -2.31
N PHE A 87 -12.53 19.48 -3.62
CA PHE A 87 -12.95 18.28 -4.34
C PHE A 87 -12.28 17.02 -3.78
N PHE A 88 -10.97 17.07 -3.58
CA PHE A 88 -10.18 15.95 -3.07
C PHE A 88 -10.67 15.52 -1.67
N GLU A 89 -10.82 16.46 -0.73
CA GLU A 89 -11.31 16.14 0.61
C GLU A 89 -12.73 15.55 0.60
N ARG A 90 -13.59 16.01 -0.31
CA ARG A 90 -14.95 15.47 -0.43
C ARG A 90 -14.96 14.04 -0.97
N SER A 91 -14.14 13.75 -1.98
CA SER A 91 -14.05 12.41 -2.56
C SER A 91 -13.52 11.39 -1.56
N PHE A 92 -12.53 11.75 -0.73
CA PHE A 92 -11.96 10.84 0.27
C PHE A 92 -12.86 10.65 1.51
N ARG A 93 -13.68 11.64 1.90
CA ARG A 93 -14.69 11.50 2.97
C ARG A 93 -15.87 10.60 2.62
N LEU A 94 -16.08 10.27 1.35
CA LEU A 94 -17.19 9.42 0.88
C LEU A 94 -16.81 7.95 0.72
N THR A 95 -15.55 7.59 0.97
CA THR A 95 -15.01 6.22 0.75
C THR A 95 -14.59 5.53 2.05
N TYR A 96 -14.74 6.19 3.21
CA TYR A 96 -14.47 5.65 4.55
C TYR A 96 -15.56 6.08 5.53
#